data_AF-A0A8B6XJQ4-F1
#
_entry.id   AF-A0A8B6XJQ4-F1
#
_cell.length_a   1.000
_cell.length_b   1.000
_cell.length_c   1.000
_cell.angle_alpha   90.00
_cell.angle_beta   90.00
_cell.angle_gamma   90.00
#
_symmetry.space_group_name_H-M   'P 1'
#
loop_
_entity.id
_entity.type
_entity.pdbx_description
1 polymer ?
#
loop_
_entity_poly.entity_id
_entity_poly.type
_entity_poly.pdbx_seq_one_letter_code
_entity_poly.pdbx_strand_id
1 'polypeptide(L)'
;SGFVSMVNKEMSKKFGQLVESAPSLLKLLPWPAEYEKDVFLKPDFTSLDVLVFAGSGIPAGINIPNYDDIRQNEGFKNVSLGNVLQARSNEQEITFLSIQDCELYSKYKSQSFEVQVGLHELLGHGSGKLFHQNVDGSFNFDKDKVKHLELNQPITKWYLPCETWDTKFSSMASSYEECRAECVGLYLSLEKSILKIFGFEEEIAEDILYVNWLNMVRAGLLGLEFYSPESKSWKQAHMNARYVILQVLIEAGENFVELHHTTDEVGKPDILIKLNRDLIKSVGKKAISVFLMRLQV
;
A
#
# COMPACT_ATOMS: atom_id res chain seq x y z
N SER A 1 16.00 -14.51 -3.69
CA SER A 1 15.01 -15.61 -3.55
C SER A 1 14.66 -16.13 -4.94
N GLY A 2 13.96 -17.25 -5.03
CA GLY A 2 13.42 -17.77 -6.29
C GLY A 2 12.11 -18.52 -6.04
N PHE A 3 11.20 -18.55 -7.01
CA PHE A 3 9.89 -19.19 -6.83
C PHE A 3 9.37 -19.86 -8.12
N VAL A 4 8.52 -20.86 -7.93
CA VAL A 4 7.79 -21.59 -8.99
C VAL A 4 6.32 -21.61 -8.61
N SER A 5 5.46 -21.29 -9.58
CA SER A 5 4.02 -21.14 -9.34
C SER A 5 3.20 -21.45 -10.59
N MET A 6 1.90 -21.70 -10.41
CA MET A 6 0.94 -21.95 -11.48
C MET A 6 -0.04 -20.80 -11.59
N VAL A 7 -0.41 -20.41 -12.82
CA VAL A 7 -1.35 -19.31 -13.05
C VAL A 7 -2.77 -19.71 -12.65
N ASN A 8 -3.37 -18.96 -11.72
CA ASN A 8 -4.79 -19.04 -11.42
C ASN A 8 -5.57 -18.13 -12.40
N LYS A 9 -6.13 -18.75 -13.46
CA LYS A 9 -6.78 -18.01 -14.55
C LYS A 9 -8.02 -17.25 -14.11
N GLU A 10 -8.75 -17.73 -13.11
CA GLU A 10 -9.99 -17.10 -12.65
C GLU A 10 -9.68 -15.82 -11.88
N MET A 11 -8.81 -15.89 -10.87
CA MET A 11 -8.42 -14.71 -10.10
C MET A 11 -7.65 -13.70 -10.96
N SER A 12 -6.86 -14.18 -11.93
CA SER A 12 -6.18 -13.31 -12.89
C SER A 12 -7.12 -12.46 -13.76
N LYS A 13 -8.40 -12.86 -13.96
CA LYS A 13 -9.37 -12.03 -14.72
C LYS A 13 -9.67 -10.71 -14.02
N LYS A 14 -9.83 -10.73 -12.69
CA LYS A 14 -10.08 -9.50 -11.90
C LYS A 14 -8.90 -8.54 -12.02
N PHE A 15 -7.68 -9.06 -11.87
CA PHE A 15 -6.46 -8.27 -12.04
C PHE A 15 -6.29 -7.74 -13.46
N GLY A 16 -6.70 -8.50 -14.49
CA GLY A 16 -6.73 -8.02 -15.87
C GLY A 16 -7.63 -6.77 -16.05
N GLN A 17 -8.83 -6.79 -15.46
CA GLN A 17 -9.74 -5.63 -15.49
C GLN A 17 -9.16 -4.42 -14.72
N LEU A 18 -8.48 -4.67 -13.60
CA LEU A 18 -7.80 -3.62 -12.84
C LEU A 18 -6.69 -2.97 -13.67
N VAL A 19 -5.89 -3.78 -14.37
CA VAL A 19 -4.84 -3.30 -15.27
C VAL A 19 -5.41 -2.48 -16.44
N GLU A 20 -6.55 -2.90 -17.00
CA GLU A 20 -7.24 -2.14 -18.06
C GLU A 20 -7.76 -0.79 -17.57
N SER A 21 -8.17 -0.72 -16.30
CA SER A 21 -8.68 0.50 -15.68
C SER A 21 -7.56 1.42 -15.17
N ALA A 22 -6.34 0.91 -15.00
CA ALA A 22 -5.22 1.61 -14.35
C ALA A 22 -4.94 3.02 -14.88
N PRO A 23 -4.92 3.31 -16.21
CA PRO A 23 -4.69 4.67 -16.71
C PRO A 23 -5.71 5.71 -16.22
N SER A 24 -6.95 5.28 -15.94
CA SER A 24 -7.98 6.15 -15.37
C SER A 24 -7.84 6.29 -13.85
N LEU A 25 -7.46 5.20 -13.17
CA LEU A 25 -7.31 5.15 -11.71
C LEU A 25 -6.07 5.93 -11.23
N LEU A 26 -4.98 5.91 -11.98
CA LEU A 26 -3.77 6.69 -11.67
C LEU A 26 -4.05 8.20 -11.59
N LYS A 27 -5.01 8.70 -12.39
CA LYS A 27 -5.41 10.12 -12.36
C LYS A 27 -6.15 10.52 -11.08
N LEU A 28 -6.59 9.55 -10.28
CA LEU A 28 -7.23 9.80 -9.00
C LEU A 28 -6.21 10.01 -7.87
N LEU A 29 -4.94 9.63 -8.08
CA LEU A 29 -3.88 9.82 -7.08
C LEU A 29 -3.65 11.32 -6.83
N PRO A 30 -3.24 11.68 -5.61
CA PRO A 30 -3.30 13.07 -5.17
C PRO A 30 -2.15 13.95 -5.68
N TRP A 31 -1.28 13.43 -6.55
CA TRP A 31 -0.22 14.20 -7.20
C TRP A 31 -0.57 14.50 -8.66
N PRO A 32 -0.03 15.58 -9.25
CA PRO A 32 -0.30 15.96 -10.62
C PRO A 32 0.41 15.01 -11.61
N ALA A 33 -0.04 15.04 -12.87
CA ALA A 33 0.45 14.16 -13.92
C ALA A 33 1.96 14.27 -14.18
N GLU A 34 2.56 15.42 -13.88
CA GLU A 34 4.00 15.65 -13.95
C GLU A 34 4.82 14.74 -13.03
N TYR A 35 4.23 14.24 -11.93
CA TYR A 35 4.82 13.29 -10.99
C TYR A 35 4.46 11.83 -11.31
N GLU A 36 3.74 11.59 -12.40
CA GLU A 36 3.40 10.26 -12.87
C GLU A 36 4.29 9.88 -14.07
N LYS A 37 4.47 8.58 -14.30
CA LYS A 37 5.23 8.08 -15.47
C LYS A 37 4.60 8.59 -16.77
N ASP A 38 5.43 8.99 -17.73
CA ASP A 38 4.96 9.62 -18.98
C ASP A 38 4.05 8.69 -19.80
N VAL A 39 4.36 7.40 -19.79
CA VAL A 39 3.59 6.35 -20.45
C VAL A 39 3.31 5.25 -19.44
N PHE A 40 2.04 4.91 -19.26
CA PHE A 40 1.67 3.72 -18.51
C PHE A 40 1.90 2.48 -19.37
N LEU A 41 2.97 1.76 -19.10
CA LEU A 41 3.27 0.48 -19.73
C LEU A 41 2.43 -0.60 -19.04
N LYS A 42 1.41 -1.11 -19.75
CA LYS A 42 0.45 -2.10 -19.24
C LYS A 42 1.20 -3.31 -18.67
N PRO A 43 1.27 -3.49 -17.34
CA PRO A 43 2.00 -4.60 -16.77
C PRO A 43 1.19 -5.88 -16.86
N ASP A 44 1.86 -7.02 -16.89
CA ASP A 44 1.21 -8.31 -16.66
C ASP A 44 0.84 -8.40 -15.18
N PHE A 45 -0.45 -8.49 -14.85
CA PHE A 45 -0.90 -8.79 -13.49
C PHE A 45 -1.56 -10.16 -13.45
N THR A 46 -0.87 -11.11 -12.82
CA THR A 46 -1.33 -12.50 -12.70
C THR A 46 -1.49 -12.91 -11.24
N SER A 47 -2.58 -13.61 -10.96
CA SER A 47 -2.68 -14.37 -9.72
C SER A 47 -2.05 -15.74 -9.91
N LEU A 48 -1.17 -16.12 -8.99
CA LEU A 48 -0.42 -17.35 -9.04
C LEU A 48 -0.62 -18.14 -7.75
N ASP A 49 -0.72 -19.46 -7.88
CA ASP A 49 -0.66 -20.40 -6.77
C ASP A 49 0.77 -20.91 -6.64
N VAL A 50 1.42 -20.61 -5.51
CA VAL A 50 2.81 -20.95 -5.24
C VAL A 50 2.96 -22.45 -5.05
N LEU A 51 3.88 -23.06 -5.79
CA LEU A 51 4.31 -24.44 -5.55
C LEU A 51 5.56 -24.47 -4.66
N VAL A 52 6.55 -23.63 -4.98
CA VAL A 52 7.81 -23.50 -4.23
C VAL A 52 8.19 -22.04 -4.14
N PHE A 53 8.58 -21.59 -2.95
CA PHE A 53 9.25 -20.30 -2.75
C PHE A 53 10.50 -20.51 -1.90
N ALA A 54 11.68 -20.35 -2.49
CA ALA A 54 12.96 -20.49 -1.82
C ALA A 54 13.48 -19.12 -1.35
N GLY A 55 13.58 -18.95 -0.03
CA GLY A 55 14.04 -17.71 0.61
C GLY A 55 13.76 -17.70 2.10
N SER A 56 13.95 -16.55 2.73
CA SER A 56 13.71 -16.32 4.16
C SER A 56 12.24 -16.11 4.53
N GLY A 57 11.34 -16.01 3.55
CA GLY A 57 9.91 -15.80 3.76
C GLY A 57 9.14 -15.87 2.45
N ILE A 58 7.83 -16.09 2.55
CA ILE A 58 6.91 -16.16 1.41
C ILE A 58 6.03 -14.90 1.42
N PRO A 59 6.16 -14.00 0.42
CA PRO A 59 5.37 -12.78 0.34
C PRO A 59 3.92 -13.08 -0.09
N ALA A 60 3.05 -12.09 0.04
CA ALA A 60 1.64 -12.15 -0.36
C ALA A 60 1.43 -11.67 -1.82
N GLY A 61 2.26 -10.74 -2.27
CA GLY A 61 2.34 -10.22 -3.63
C GLY A 61 3.79 -9.86 -3.98
N ILE A 62 4.04 -9.61 -5.26
CA ILE A 62 5.35 -9.21 -5.78
C ILE A 62 5.19 -8.27 -6.98
N ASN A 63 5.85 -7.13 -6.96
CA ASN A 63 6.07 -6.25 -8.10
C ASN A 63 7.55 -6.31 -8.53
N ILE A 64 7.83 -6.76 -9.76
CA ILE A 64 9.21 -6.97 -10.25
C ILE A 64 9.35 -6.64 -11.74
N PRO A 65 10.56 -6.30 -12.22
CA PRO A 65 11.82 -6.24 -11.46
C PRO A 65 11.97 -4.95 -10.64
N ASN A 66 12.95 -4.91 -9.73
CA ASN A 66 13.25 -3.74 -8.90
C ASN A 66 14.19 -2.71 -9.58
N TYR A 67 14.43 -2.84 -10.89
CA TYR A 67 15.25 -1.92 -11.66
C TYR A 67 14.37 -0.78 -12.19
N ASP A 68 14.48 0.41 -11.60
CA ASP A 68 13.57 1.54 -11.89
C ASP A 68 13.59 1.99 -13.35
N ASP A 69 14.74 1.92 -14.02
CA ASP A 69 14.90 2.18 -15.44
C ASP A 69 14.07 1.21 -16.30
N ILE A 70 14.06 -0.07 -15.98
CA ILE A 70 13.21 -1.08 -16.63
C ILE A 70 11.74 -0.82 -16.32
N ARG A 71 11.39 -0.52 -15.06
CA ARG A 71 9.99 -0.25 -14.64
C ARG A 71 9.40 0.99 -15.31
N GLN A 72 10.24 1.95 -15.68
CA GLN A 72 9.83 3.17 -16.39
C GLN A 72 9.79 2.98 -17.91
N ASN A 73 10.76 2.27 -18.49
CA ASN A 73 10.96 2.25 -19.95
C ASN A 73 10.46 0.98 -20.66
N GLU A 74 10.40 -0.16 -19.96
CA GLU A 74 9.98 -1.46 -20.54
C GLU A 74 8.71 -2.02 -19.88
N GLY A 75 8.57 -1.84 -18.56
CA GLY A 75 7.42 -2.26 -17.78
C GLY A 75 7.81 -3.14 -16.59
N PHE A 76 6.81 -3.78 -15.98
CA PHE A 76 6.96 -4.64 -14.81
C PHE A 76 5.86 -5.69 -14.79
N LYS A 77 5.99 -6.68 -13.89
CA LYS A 77 4.95 -7.67 -13.61
C LYS A 77 4.50 -7.54 -12.18
N ASN A 78 3.20 -7.69 -11.99
CA ASN A 78 2.55 -7.80 -10.69
C ASN A 78 2.09 -9.23 -10.50
N VAL A 79 2.34 -9.75 -9.31
CA VAL A 79 1.99 -11.11 -8.95
C VAL A 79 1.26 -11.09 -7.63
N SER A 80 0.08 -11.69 -7.58
CA SER A 80 -0.65 -11.97 -6.33
C SER A 80 -0.54 -13.46 -6.02
N LEU A 81 -0.05 -13.82 -4.84
CA LEU A 81 0.20 -15.22 -4.44
C LEU A 81 -1.02 -15.79 -3.72
N GLY A 82 -2.02 -16.21 -4.48
CA GLY A 82 -3.38 -16.51 -4.03
C GLY A 82 -3.47 -17.49 -2.86
N ASN A 83 -2.84 -18.65 -2.99
CA ASN A 83 -2.81 -19.65 -1.92
C ASN A 83 -2.07 -19.18 -0.66
N VAL A 84 -1.10 -18.26 -0.76
CA VAL A 84 -0.44 -17.66 0.40
C VAL A 84 -1.38 -16.69 1.12
N LEU A 85 -2.18 -15.92 0.38
CA LEU A 85 -3.22 -15.04 0.96
C LEU A 85 -4.23 -15.87 1.77
N GLN A 86 -4.71 -16.98 1.19
CA GLN A 86 -5.70 -17.87 1.82
C GLN A 86 -5.15 -18.60 3.05
N ALA A 87 -3.87 -19.01 3.05
CA ALA A 87 -3.28 -19.67 4.21
C ALA A 87 -3.17 -18.74 5.43
N ARG A 88 -2.98 -17.43 5.21
CA ARG A 88 -2.85 -16.44 6.30
C ARG A 88 -4.17 -16.06 6.97
N SER A 89 -5.33 -16.43 6.41
CA SER A 89 -6.62 -15.99 6.94
C SER A 89 -7.14 -16.81 8.12
N ASN A 90 -6.65 -18.02 8.37
CA ASN A 90 -7.42 -19.01 9.13
C ASN A 90 -6.99 -19.30 10.58
N GLU A 91 -5.90 -18.72 11.10
CA GLU A 91 -5.30 -19.25 12.36
C GLU A 91 -4.90 -18.23 13.43
N GLN A 92 -5.24 -16.94 13.30
CA GLN A 92 -4.88 -15.94 14.32
C GLN A 92 -6.08 -15.42 15.10
N GLU A 93 -5.94 -15.42 16.43
CA GLU A 93 -6.82 -14.72 17.35
C GLU A 93 -6.91 -13.22 16.99
N ILE A 94 -8.14 -12.70 17.00
CA ILE A 94 -8.41 -11.30 16.68
C ILE A 94 -8.38 -10.49 17.98
N THR A 95 -7.21 -9.95 18.26
CA THR A 95 -6.96 -9.05 19.39
C THR A 95 -7.29 -7.59 19.07
N PHE A 96 -7.54 -6.81 20.12
CA PHE A 96 -7.64 -5.34 20.12
C PHE A 96 -8.85 -4.72 19.39
N LEU A 97 -9.80 -5.54 18.96
CA LEU A 97 -11.03 -5.09 18.30
C LEU A 97 -12.24 -5.29 19.20
N SER A 98 -13.28 -4.49 18.98
CA SER A 98 -14.59 -4.71 19.60
C SER A 98 -15.20 -6.03 19.11
N ILE A 99 -16.16 -6.59 19.86
CA ILE A 99 -16.86 -7.83 19.44
C ILE A 99 -17.50 -7.65 18.05
N GLN A 100 -18.14 -6.50 17.82
CA GLN A 100 -18.78 -6.16 16.56
C GLN A 100 -17.76 -6.09 15.41
N ASP A 101 -16.61 -5.46 15.66
CA ASP A 101 -15.53 -5.38 14.67
C ASP A 101 -14.87 -6.74 14.43
N CYS A 102 -14.75 -7.61 15.43
CA CYS A 102 -14.23 -8.96 15.29
C CYS A 102 -15.06 -9.80 14.31
N GLU A 103 -16.40 -9.73 14.41
CA GLU A 103 -17.31 -10.44 13.50
C GLU A 103 -17.12 -9.96 12.05
N LEU A 104 -17.11 -8.64 11.86
CA LEU A 104 -16.98 -8.04 10.53
C LEU A 104 -15.59 -8.29 9.92
N TYR A 105 -14.55 -8.13 10.73
CA TYR A 105 -13.16 -8.39 10.35
C TYR A 105 -12.97 -9.86 9.95
N SER A 106 -13.46 -10.81 10.75
CA SER A 106 -13.40 -12.24 10.42
C SER A 106 -14.04 -12.55 9.06
N LYS A 107 -15.17 -11.91 8.77
CA LYS A 107 -15.95 -12.18 7.56
C LYS A 107 -15.30 -11.63 6.29
N TYR A 108 -14.65 -10.47 6.36
CA TYR A 108 -14.21 -9.73 5.17
C TYR A 108 -12.71 -9.46 5.07
N LYS A 109 -11.89 -9.85 6.07
CA LYS A 109 -10.42 -9.65 6.06
C LYS A 109 -9.78 -10.18 4.78
N SER A 110 -10.16 -11.37 4.32
CA SER A 110 -9.57 -11.98 3.12
C SER A 110 -9.86 -11.17 1.86
N GLN A 111 -11.12 -10.73 1.70
CA GLN A 111 -11.57 -9.92 0.57
C GLN A 111 -10.93 -8.52 0.60
N SER A 112 -10.88 -7.88 1.77
CA SER A 112 -10.20 -6.59 1.91
C SER A 112 -8.71 -6.70 1.61
N PHE A 113 -8.08 -7.81 2.00
CA PHE A 113 -6.66 -8.06 1.72
C PHE A 113 -6.40 -8.31 0.23
N GLU A 114 -7.29 -9.00 -0.48
CA GLU A 114 -7.21 -9.16 -1.95
C GLU A 114 -7.24 -7.80 -2.66
N VAL A 115 -8.15 -6.91 -2.27
CA VAL A 115 -8.24 -5.53 -2.80
C VAL A 115 -6.95 -4.75 -2.49
N GLN A 116 -6.51 -4.77 -1.23
CA GLN A 116 -5.32 -4.05 -0.81
C GLN A 116 -4.07 -4.50 -1.55
N VAL A 117 -3.82 -5.81 -1.68
CA VAL A 117 -2.67 -6.35 -2.43
C VAL A 117 -2.77 -5.97 -3.91
N GLY A 118 -3.95 -6.06 -4.50
CA GLY A 118 -4.16 -5.65 -5.89
C GLY A 118 -3.76 -4.21 -6.17
N LEU A 119 -4.21 -3.30 -5.29
CA LEU A 119 -3.92 -1.88 -5.42
C LEU A 119 -2.47 -1.56 -5.05
N HIS A 120 -1.95 -2.14 -3.98
CA HIS A 120 -0.58 -1.96 -3.49
C HIS A 120 0.45 -2.33 -4.56
N GLU A 121 0.34 -3.52 -5.16
CA GLU A 121 1.30 -3.99 -6.16
C GLU A 121 1.19 -3.20 -7.48
N LEU A 122 -0.03 -3.08 -8.03
CA LEU A 122 -0.22 -2.49 -9.35
C LEU A 122 -0.15 -0.97 -9.35
N LEU A 123 -0.91 -0.33 -8.47
CA LEU A 123 -1.11 1.13 -8.48
C LEU A 123 -0.29 1.82 -7.40
N GLY A 124 0.11 1.12 -6.34
CA GLY A 124 1.08 1.61 -5.37
C GLY A 124 2.47 1.61 -6.00
N HIS A 125 3.12 0.46 -6.02
CA HIS A 125 4.47 0.33 -6.58
C HIS A 125 4.55 0.72 -8.06
N GLY A 126 3.51 0.48 -8.85
CA GLY A 126 3.53 0.77 -10.28
C GLY A 126 3.39 2.24 -10.66
N SER A 127 2.98 3.12 -9.75
CA SER A 127 2.80 4.56 -9.99
C SER A 127 4.02 5.38 -9.59
N GLY A 128 4.00 6.66 -9.97
CA GLY A 128 4.98 7.64 -9.56
C GLY A 128 6.23 7.66 -10.46
N LYS A 129 6.76 8.86 -10.68
CA LYS A 129 7.94 9.12 -11.49
C LYS A 129 9.10 9.57 -10.61
N LEU A 130 10.28 9.00 -10.86
CA LEU A 130 11.53 9.54 -10.33
C LEU A 130 12.11 10.54 -11.32
N PHE A 131 12.40 11.75 -10.85
CA PHE A 131 13.10 12.76 -11.65
C PHE A 131 14.58 12.44 -11.75
N HIS A 132 15.09 12.29 -12.97
CA HIS A 132 16.44 11.83 -13.25
C HIS A 132 17.13 12.74 -14.26
N GLN A 133 18.44 12.91 -14.08
CA GLN A 133 19.33 13.51 -15.05
C GLN A 133 20.12 12.41 -15.77
N ASN A 134 20.00 12.36 -17.09
CA ASN A 134 20.70 11.42 -17.94
C ASN A 134 22.20 11.73 -18.01
N VAL A 135 23.00 10.75 -18.48
CA VAL A 135 24.46 10.88 -18.63
C VAL A 135 24.86 12.03 -19.57
N ASP A 136 24.04 12.34 -20.56
CA ASP A 136 24.24 13.44 -21.51
C ASP A 136 23.85 14.82 -20.95
N GLY A 137 23.39 14.88 -19.69
CA GLY A 137 22.97 16.09 -19.00
C GLY A 137 21.50 16.47 -19.23
N SER A 138 20.77 15.78 -20.10
CA SER A 138 19.32 15.97 -20.30
C SER A 138 18.51 15.46 -19.09
N PHE A 139 17.27 15.92 -18.95
CA PHE A 139 16.37 15.51 -17.87
C PHE A 139 15.22 14.67 -18.40
N ASN A 140 14.77 13.68 -17.63
CA ASN A 140 13.56 12.91 -17.97
C ASN A 140 12.26 13.67 -17.61
N PHE A 141 12.33 14.95 -17.23
CA PHE A 141 11.19 15.79 -16.89
C PHE A 141 11.42 17.23 -17.35
N ASP A 142 10.33 17.97 -17.52
CA ASP A 142 10.37 19.37 -17.94
C ASP A 142 10.63 20.28 -16.72
N LYS A 143 11.88 20.74 -16.58
CA LYS A 143 12.32 21.53 -15.42
C LYS A 143 11.64 22.91 -15.31
N ASP A 144 11.11 23.43 -16.41
CA ASP A 144 10.43 24.73 -16.44
C ASP A 144 8.93 24.57 -16.10
N LYS A 145 8.34 23.42 -16.43
CA LYS A 145 6.93 23.11 -16.17
C LYS A 145 6.70 22.50 -14.78
N VAL A 146 7.55 21.58 -14.34
CA VAL A 146 7.34 20.82 -13.10
C VAL A 146 7.67 21.68 -11.87
N LYS A 147 6.77 21.67 -10.88
CA LYS A 147 6.93 22.40 -9.62
C LYS A 147 6.80 21.47 -8.43
N HIS A 148 7.56 21.77 -7.38
CA HIS A 148 7.50 21.10 -6.10
C HIS A 148 6.09 21.20 -5.49
N LEU A 149 5.50 20.08 -5.09
CA LEU A 149 4.09 20.01 -4.66
C LEU A 149 3.77 20.89 -3.45
N GLU A 150 4.68 20.96 -2.46
CA GLU A 150 4.47 21.81 -1.28
C GLU A 150 4.95 23.27 -1.45
N LEU A 151 6.12 23.47 -2.06
CA LEU A 151 6.75 24.78 -2.14
C LEU A 151 6.28 25.61 -3.34
N ASN A 152 5.66 24.98 -4.34
CA ASN A 152 5.28 25.58 -5.63
C ASN A 152 6.45 26.28 -6.34
N GLN A 153 7.66 25.76 -6.16
CA GLN A 153 8.92 26.25 -6.71
C GLN A 153 9.48 25.26 -7.75
N PRO A 154 10.37 25.71 -8.66
CA PRO A 154 11.05 24.79 -9.58
C PRO A 154 11.77 23.65 -8.85
N ILE A 155 11.81 22.48 -9.48
CA ILE A 155 12.54 21.32 -8.95
C ILE A 155 14.04 21.61 -8.93
N THR A 156 14.66 21.40 -7.77
CA THR A 156 16.10 21.62 -7.53
C THR A 156 16.87 20.36 -7.17
N LYS A 157 16.17 19.23 -6.97
CA LYS A 157 16.75 17.93 -6.65
C LYS A 157 16.20 16.86 -7.60
N TRP A 158 17.07 15.96 -8.01
CA TRP A 158 16.78 14.83 -8.89
C TRP A 158 17.87 13.78 -8.68
N TYR A 159 17.65 12.58 -9.21
CA TYR A 159 18.64 11.51 -9.23
C TYR A 159 19.67 11.81 -10.32
N LEU A 160 20.95 11.67 -9.99
CA LEU A 160 22.06 11.73 -10.95
C LEU A 160 22.30 10.37 -11.60
N PRO A 161 23.12 10.29 -12.66
CA PRO A 161 23.47 9.01 -13.27
C PRO A 161 23.99 8.00 -12.22
N CYS A 162 23.54 6.75 -12.34
CA CYS A 162 23.81 5.64 -11.42
C CYS A 162 23.21 5.74 -10.02
N GLU A 163 22.51 6.82 -9.68
CA GLU A 163 21.77 6.92 -8.42
C GLU A 163 20.40 6.25 -8.56
N THR A 164 20.09 5.36 -7.62
CA THR A 164 18.80 4.66 -7.52
C THR A 164 18.08 5.02 -6.23
N TRP A 165 16.79 4.68 -6.14
CA TRP A 165 16.00 4.79 -4.91
C TRP A 165 16.75 4.23 -3.70
N ASP A 166 17.22 2.99 -3.79
CA ASP A 166 17.92 2.29 -2.72
C ASP A 166 19.24 2.96 -2.33
N THR A 167 20.02 3.47 -3.30
CA THR A 167 21.29 4.15 -2.98
C THR A 167 21.08 5.48 -2.24
N LYS A 168 19.94 6.14 -2.46
CA LYS A 168 19.62 7.45 -1.86
C LYS A 168 18.92 7.35 -0.52
N PHE A 169 17.96 6.44 -0.43
CA PHE A 169 17.15 6.27 0.78
C PHE A 169 17.75 5.22 1.72
N SER A 170 18.67 4.36 1.25
CA SER A 170 19.44 3.43 2.07
C SER A 170 18.56 2.57 3.00
N SER A 171 18.76 2.67 4.32
CA SER A 171 18.03 1.87 5.31
C SER A 171 16.53 2.16 5.40
N MET A 172 16.06 3.32 4.93
CA MET A 172 14.62 3.66 4.92
C MET A 172 13.94 3.33 3.59
N ALA A 173 14.69 3.04 2.53
CA ALA A 173 14.19 2.88 1.17
C ALA A 173 12.99 1.92 1.09
N SER A 174 13.14 0.71 1.61
CA SER A 174 12.06 -0.29 1.57
C SER A 174 10.86 0.16 2.40
N SER A 175 11.05 0.54 3.67
CA SER A 175 9.92 0.91 4.53
C SER A 175 9.14 2.12 4.04
N TYR A 176 9.83 3.07 3.40
CA TYR A 176 9.20 4.27 2.85
C TYR A 176 8.34 3.92 1.63
N GLU A 177 8.89 3.14 0.70
CA GLU A 177 8.17 2.74 -0.52
C GLU A 177 6.97 1.82 -0.20
N GLU A 178 7.12 0.89 0.74
CA GLU A 178 6.01 0.09 1.26
C GLU A 178 4.91 0.96 1.88
N CYS A 179 5.30 2.01 2.62
CA CYS A 179 4.34 2.96 3.21
C CYS A 179 3.57 3.72 2.13
N ARG A 180 4.25 4.16 1.07
CA ARG A 180 3.62 4.81 -0.08
C ARG A 180 2.64 3.87 -0.77
N ALA A 181 3.04 2.63 -1.06
CA ALA A 181 2.20 1.65 -1.74
C ALA A 181 0.97 1.22 -0.90
N GLU A 182 1.14 0.99 0.41
CA GLU A 182 0.02 0.72 1.34
C GLU A 182 -0.96 1.91 1.40
N CYS A 183 -0.45 3.15 1.43
CA CYS A 183 -1.27 4.36 1.40
C CYS A 183 -2.08 4.49 0.10
N VAL A 184 -1.48 4.17 -1.06
CA VAL A 184 -2.21 4.15 -2.33
C VAL A 184 -3.34 3.13 -2.29
N GLY A 185 -3.09 1.93 -1.74
CA GLY A 185 -4.11 0.91 -1.54
C GLY A 185 -5.30 1.42 -0.72
N LEU A 186 -5.04 2.05 0.43
CA LEU A 186 -6.10 2.64 1.26
C LEU A 186 -6.85 3.75 0.52
N TYR A 187 -6.12 4.66 -0.11
CA TYR A 187 -6.68 5.82 -0.78
C TYR A 187 -7.63 5.44 -1.92
N LEU A 188 -7.18 4.52 -2.79
CA LEU A 188 -7.94 4.06 -3.94
C LEU A 188 -9.01 3.04 -3.57
N SER A 189 -8.90 2.33 -2.45
CA SER A 189 -9.97 1.41 -1.97
C SER A 189 -11.30 2.12 -1.69
N LEU A 190 -11.29 3.45 -1.59
CA LEU A 190 -12.49 4.27 -1.41
C LEU A 190 -13.32 4.42 -2.70
N GLU A 191 -12.74 4.10 -3.86
CA GLU A 191 -13.38 4.28 -5.16
C GLU A 191 -14.28 3.09 -5.49
N LYS A 192 -15.58 3.34 -5.63
CA LYS A 192 -16.60 2.29 -5.88
C LYS A 192 -16.32 1.47 -7.15
N SER A 193 -15.73 2.10 -8.17
CA SER A 193 -15.37 1.42 -9.42
C SER A 193 -14.34 0.31 -9.18
N ILE A 194 -13.39 0.52 -8.26
CA ILE A 194 -12.41 -0.48 -7.87
C ILE A 194 -13.08 -1.66 -7.18
N LEU A 195 -13.91 -1.40 -6.15
CA LEU A 195 -14.60 -2.49 -5.43
C LEU A 195 -15.47 -3.33 -6.37
N LYS A 196 -16.12 -2.69 -7.36
CA LYS A 196 -16.88 -3.38 -8.41
C LYS A 196 -16.01 -4.28 -9.30
N ILE A 197 -14.78 -3.88 -9.63
CA ILE A 197 -13.82 -4.74 -10.37
C ILE A 197 -13.52 -6.02 -9.59
N PHE A 198 -13.42 -5.92 -8.25
CA PHE A 198 -13.21 -7.09 -7.39
C PHE A 198 -14.47 -7.92 -7.13
N GLY A 199 -15.63 -7.46 -7.65
CA GLY A 199 -16.92 -8.14 -7.55
C GLY A 199 -17.73 -7.76 -6.30
N PHE A 200 -17.42 -6.63 -5.66
CA PHE A 200 -18.10 -6.16 -4.46
C PHE A 200 -18.94 -4.93 -4.75
N GLU A 201 -20.21 -4.98 -4.36
CA GLU A 201 -21.18 -3.90 -4.56
C GLU A 201 -21.96 -3.61 -3.26
N GLU A 202 -22.63 -2.45 -3.23
CA GLU A 202 -23.53 -2.03 -2.15
C GLU A 202 -22.92 -2.09 -0.74
N GLU A 203 -23.67 -2.62 0.24
CA GLU A 203 -23.28 -2.67 1.66
C GLU A 203 -22.02 -3.53 1.88
N ILE A 204 -21.88 -4.62 1.12
CA ILE A 204 -20.70 -5.49 1.19
C ILE A 204 -19.44 -4.73 0.82
N ALA A 205 -19.51 -3.87 -0.21
CA ALA A 205 -18.37 -3.05 -0.62
C ALA A 205 -17.96 -2.06 0.48
N GLU A 206 -18.92 -1.43 1.15
CA GLU A 206 -18.65 -0.51 2.26
C GLU A 206 -18.07 -1.25 3.48
N ASP A 207 -18.47 -2.50 3.74
CA ASP A 207 -17.92 -3.33 4.83
C ASP A 207 -16.48 -3.75 4.53
N ILE A 208 -16.20 -4.20 3.31
CA ILE A 208 -14.85 -4.56 2.87
C ILE A 208 -13.91 -3.35 2.94
N LEU A 209 -14.39 -2.17 2.51
CA LEU A 209 -13.66 -0.91 2.65
C LEU A 209 -13.34 -0.64 4.13
N TYR A 210 -14.34 -0.68 5.01
CA TYR A 210 -14.13 -0.44 6.43
C TYR A 210 -13.12 -1.43 7.04
N VAL A 211 -13.26 -2.72 6.74
CA VAL A 211 -12.34 -3.76 7.22
C VAL A 211 -10.92 -3.56 6.68
N ASN A 212 -10.74 -3.04 5.45
CA ASN A 212 -9.41 -2.71 4.93
C ASN A 212 -8.71 -1.66 5.80
N TRP A 213 -9.42 -0.58 6.13
CA TRP A 213 -8.90 0.50 6.98
C TRP A 213 -8.68 0.04 8.42
N LEU A 214 -9.62 -0.73 8.98
CA LEU A 214 -9.49 -1.31 10.32
C LEU A 214 -8.29 -2.26 10.40
N ASN A 215 -8.08 -3.07 9.37
CA ASN A 215 -6.93 -3.96 9.28
C ASN A 215 -5.60 -3.19 9.28
N MET A 216 -5.53 -2.07 8.57
CA MET A 216 -4.34 -1.21 8.58
C MET A 216 -4.04 -0.66 9.97
N VAL A 217 -5.04 -0.08 10.64
CA VAL A 217 -4.90 0.49 12.00
C VAL A 217 -4.45 -0.60 12.97
N ARG A 218 -5.12 -1.77 12.95
CA ARG A 218 -4.75 -2.93 13.77
C ARG A 218 -3.34 -3.43 13.48
N ALA A 219 -2.97 -3.55 12.21
CA ALA A 219 -1.63 -4.00 11.82
C ALA A 219 -0.54 -2.98 12.19
N GLY A 220 -0.85 -1.68 12.22
CA GLY A 220 0.07 -0.66 12.73
C GLY A 220 0.36 -0.85 14.22
N LEU A 221 -0.66 -1.16 15.04
CA LEU A 221 -0.48 -1.42 16.47
C LEU A 221 0.34 -2.71 16.69
N LEU A 222 -0.06 -3.79 16.02
CA LEU A 222 0.67 -5.08 16.06
C LEU A 222 2.12 -4.94 15.56
N GLY A 223 2.37 -3.98 14.66
CA GLY A 223 3.70 -3.69 14.15
C GLY A 223 4.72 -3.39 15.25
N LEU A 224 4.30 -2.87 16.41
CA LEU A 224 5.19 -2.60 17.55
C LEU A 224 5.99 -3.82 18.01
N GLU A 225 5.50 -5.05 17.78
CA GLU A 225 6.26 -6.28 18.05
C GLU A 225 7.60 -6.34 17.27
N PHE A 226 7.66 -5.65 16.13
CA PHE A 226 8.83 -5.59 15.25
C PHE A 226 9.73 -4.38 15.50
N TYR A 227 9.40 -3.52 16.46
CA TYR A 227 10.25 -2.43 16.89
C TYR A 227 11.12 -2.86 18.07
N SER A 228 12.42 -2.56 18.04
CA SER A 228 13.31 -2.73 19.20
C SER A 228 13.55 -1.39 19.88
N PRO A 229 13.07 -1.21 21.13
CA PRO A 229 13.35 -0.01 21.92
C PRO A 229 14.85 0.19 22.19
N GLU A 230 15.61 -0.91 22.32
CA GLU A 230 17.04 -0.89 22.64
C GLU A 230 17.86 -0.30 21.49
N SER A 231 17.64 -0.79 20.26
CA SER A 231 18.33 -0.29 19.07
C SER A 231 17.62 0.88 18.38
N LYS A 232 16.42 1.25 18.85
CA LYS A 232 15.53 2.25 18.25
C LYS A 232 15.32 2.03 16.75
N SER A 233 15.14 0.78 16.37
CA SER A 233 15.06 0.39 14.96
C SER A 233 13.96 -0.63 14.72
N TRP A 234 13.43 -0.58 13.50
CA TRP A 234 12.43 -1.51 13.01
C TRP A 234 13.09 -2.72 12.35
N LYS A 235 12.57 -3.91 12.66
CA LYS A 235 13.08 -5.19 12.13
C LYS A 235 12.36 -5.61 10.84
N GLN A 236 11.20 -5.03 10.53
CA GLN A 236 10.40 -5.40 9.35
C GLN A 236 9.79 -4.14 8.71
N ALA A 237 10.05 -3.96 7.41
CA ALA A 237 9.73 -2.73 6.68
C ALA A 237 8.23 -2.42 6.56
N HIS A 238 7.40 -3.43 6.30
CA HIS A 238 5.94 -3.25 6.17
C HIS A 238 5.29 -2.91 7.53
N MET A 239 5.77 -3.45 8.64
CA MET A 239 5.25 -3.19 9.98
C MET A 239 5.62 -1.78 10.42
N ASN A 240 6.83 -1.33 10.09
CA ASN A 240 7.18 0.09 10.23
C ASN A 240 6.26 0.98 9.39
N ALA A 241 6.07 0.65 8.11
CA ALA A 241 5.16 1.38 7.22
C ALA A 241 3.73 1.48 7.78
N ARG A 242 3.17 0.37 8.26
CA ARG A 242 1.82 0.31 8.86
C ARG A 242 1.72 1.09 10.16
N TYR A 243 2.78 1.07 10.98
CA TYR A 243 2.84 1.90 12.18
C TYR A 243 2.88 3.38 11.82
N VAL A 244 3.67 3.79 10.82
CA VAL A 244 3.70 5.17 10.32
C VAL A 244 2.30 5.60 9.84
N ILE A 245 1.61 4.74 9.08
CA ILE A 245 0.24 5.02 8.63
C ILE A 245 -0.71 5.18 9.82
N LEU A 246 -0.64 4.29 10.81
CA LEU A 246 -1.41 4.42 12.05
C LEU A 246 -1.17 5.78 12.73
N GLN A 247 0.08 6.23 12.85
CA GLN A 247 0.40 7.54 13.42
C GLN A 247 -0.22 8.67 12.60
N VAL A 248 -0.12 8.64 11.27
CA VAL A 248 -0.76 9.64 10.38
C VAL A 248 -2.27 9.72 10.59
N LEU A 249 -2.94 8.57 10.77
CA LEU A 249 -4.39 8.54 11.00
C LEU A 249 -4.79 9.03 12.40
N ILE A 250 -3.95 8.79 13.42
CA ILE A 250 -4.14 9.35 14.77
C ILE A 250 -3.91 10.86 14.76
N GLU A 251 -2.85 11.33 14.09
CA GLU A 251 -2.51 12.76 13.96
C GLU A 251 -3.57 13.55 13.21
N ALA A 252 -4.38 12.90 12.37
CA ALA A 252 -5.53 13.52 11.71
C ALA A 252 -6.58 14.05 12.71
N GLY A 253 -6.64 13.48 13.92
CA GLY A 253 -7.53 13.92 14.99
C GLY A 253 -9.01 13.61 14.73
N GLU A 254 -9.90 14.50 15.18
CA GLU A 254 -11.36 14.41 14.99
C GLU A 254 -12.00 13.13 15.54
N ASN A 255 -11.37 12.47 16.52
CA ASN A 255 -11.76 11.15 17.03
C ASN A 255 -11.89 10.11 15.90
N PHE A 256 -11.04 10.22 14.87
CA PHE A 256 -11.07 9.30 13.73
C PHE A 256 -10.49 7.92 14.11
N VAL A 257 -9.30 7.91 14.70
CA VAL A 257 -8.64 6.71 15.23
C VAL A 257 -8.20 6.96 16.67
N GLU A 258 -8.66 6.10 17.58
CA GLU A 258 -8.30 6.15 18.99
C GLU A 258 -7.81 4.79 19.48
N LEU A 259 -6.81 4.83 20.37
CA LEU A 259 -6.31 3.66 21.09
C LEU A 259 -6.63 3.83 22.57
N HIS A 260 -7.54 3.03 23.11
CA HIS A 260 -7.91 3.09 24.51
C HIS A 260 -7.22 1.97 25.29
N HIS A 261 -6.50 2.31 26.35
CA HIS A 261 -6.03 1.31 27.30
C HIS A 261 -7.20 0.70 28.08
N THR A 262 -7.26 -0.62 28.10
CA THR A 262 -8.31 -1.40 28.75
C THR A 262 -7.69 -2.53 29.59
N THR A 263 -8.55 -3.41 30.09
CA THR A 263 -8.15 -4.63 30.79
C THR A 263 -8.94 -5.79 30.19
N ASP A 264 -8.29 -6.93 29.98
CA ASP A 264 -8.95 -8.15 29.50
C ASP A 264 -9.85 -8.79 30.59
N GLU A 265 -10.56 -9.86 30.22
CA GLU A 265 -11.46 -10.60 31.13
C GLU A 265 -10.77 -11.16 32.38
N VAL A 266 -9.44 -11.32 32.35
CA VAL A 266 -8.64 -11.88 33.45
C VAL A 266 -7.80 -10.83 34.19
N GLY A 267 -8.00 -9.54 33.91
CA GLY A 267 -7.36 -8.45 34.66
C GLY A 267 -6.01 -7.99 34.10
N LYS A 268 -5.57 -8.43 32.92
CA LYS A 268 -4.30 -8.00 32.30
C LYS A 268 -4.48 -6.76 31.42
N PRO A 269 -3.43 -5.93 31.23
CA PRO A 269 -3.50 -4.77 30.35
C PRO A 269 -3.86 -5.17 28.92
N ASP A 270 -4.77 -4.42 28.32
CA ASP A 270 -5.22 -4.60 26.94
C ASP A 270 -5.41 -3.24 26.25
N ILE A 271 -5.67 -3.24 24.95
CA ILE A 271 -5.93 -2.05 24.14
C ILE A 271 -7.16 -2.29 23.26
N LEU A 272 -8.09 -1.35 23.26
CA LEU A 272 -9.20 -1.31 22.31
C LEU A 272 -8.94 -0.26 21.22
N ILE A 273 -8.89 -0.70 19.97
CA ILE A 273 -8.86 0.16 18.79
C ILE A 273 -10.28 0.64 18.50
N LYS A 274 -10.45 1.95 18.29
CA LYS A 274 -11.66 2.52 17.70
C LYS A 274 -11.31 3.23 16.39
N LEU A 275 -11.94 2.79 15.31
CA LEU A 275 -11.93 3.44 14.02
C LEU A 275 -13.34 3.97 13.73
N ASN A 276 -13.48 5.28 13.55
CA ASN A 276 -14.77 5.86 13.19
C ASN A 276 -15.04 5.70 11.68
N ARG A 277 -15.93 4.77 11.34
CA ARG A 277 -16.32 4.44 9.96
C ARG A 277 -16.79 5.65 9.16
N ASP A 278 -17.56 6.54 9.77
CA ASP A 278 -18.18 7.69 9.08
C ASP A 278 -17.14 8.75 8.69
N LEU A 279 -15.98 8.76 9.37
CA LEU A 279 -14.91 9.72 9.15
C LEU A 279 -13.85 9.24 8.16
N ILE A 280 -13.93 8.00 7.65
CA ILE A 280 -12.95 7.47 6.69
C ILE A 280 -12.88 8.35 5.43
N LYS A 281 -14.04 8.71 4.86
CA LYS A 281 -14.10 9.47 3.59
C LYS A 281 -13.84 10.97 3.77
N SER A 282 -14.10 11.53 4.95
CA SER A 282 -13.94 12.97 5.24
C SER A 282 -12.58 13.32 5.86
N VAL A 283 -12.15 12.56 6.87
CA VAL A 283 -10.91 12.78 7.62
C VAL A 283 -9.80 11.87 7.10
N GLY A 284 -10.04 10.56 7.06
CA GLY A 284 -9.04 9.57 6.64
C GLY A 284 -8.51 9.79 5.24
N LYS A 285 -9.41 9.96 4.25
CA LYS A 285 -9.04 10.24 2.84
C LYS A 285 -8.16 11.48 2.74
N LYS A 286 -8.51 12.56 3.45
CA LYS A 286 -7.77 13.82 3.42
C LYS A 286 -6.37 13.66 4.04
N ALA A 287 -6.26 12.98 5.19
CA ALA A 287 -4.99 12.72 5.84
C ALA A 287 -4.04 11.90 4.95
N ILE A 288 -4.53 10.78 4.40
CA ILE A 288 -3.77 9.95 3.46
C ILE A 288 -3.44 10.72 2.18
N SER A 289 -4.34 11.56 1.66
CA SER A 289 -4.09 12.40 0.48
C SER A 289 -2.89 13.32 0.67
N VAL A 290 -2.85 14.04 1.80
CA VAL A 290 -1.76 14.97 2.12
C VAL A 290 -0.46 14.21 2.34
N PHE A 291 -0.53 13.08 3.05
CA PHE A 291 0.64 12.26 3.31
C PHE A 291 1.21 11.64 2.03
N LEU A 292 0.38 11.11 1.13
CA LEU A 292 0.79 10.59 -0.17
C LEU A 292 1.50 11.64 -1.04
N MET A 293 0.99 12.88 -1.07
CA MET A 293 1.67 13.96 -1.80
C MET A 293 3.07 14.22 -1.24
N ARG A 294 3.24 14.16 0.08
CA ARG A 294 4.56 14.30 0.73
C ARG A 294 5.47 13.10 0.52
N LEU A 295 4.90 11.90 0.41
CA LEU A 295 5.67 10.71 0.10
C LEU A 295 6.18 10.70 -1.35
N GLN A 296 5.45 11.33 -2.27
CA GLN A 296 5.79 11.32 -3.69
C GLN A 296 6.74 12.46 -4.12
N VAL A 297 6.81 13.56 -3.35
CA VAL A 297 7.50 14.81 -3.74
C VAL A 297 9.01 14.76 -3.58
#